data_AF-A0A7X7I1C0-F1
#
_entry.id   AF-A0A7X7I1C0-F1
#
_cell.length_a   1.000
_cell.length_b   1.000
_cell.length_c   1.000
_cell.angle_alpha   90.00
_cell.angle_beta   90.00
_cell.angle_gamma   90.00
#
_symmetry.space_group_name_H-M   'P 1'
#
loop_
_entity.id
_entity.type
_entity.pdbx_description
1 polymer ?
#
loop_
_entity_poly.entity_id
_entity_poly.type
_entity_poly.pdbx_seq_one_letter_code
_entity_poly.pdbx_strand_id
1 'polypeptide(L)'
;MIMEIFDLLKNNKGTVSSALGKELGGKVLNGDLSILNEAFKYVVYELDNPDAKGIRAGAAKIIEIVAEKRPDLVANNLDNLKPALNVAEPQTRWMLMYIFGFCAKLNPTEASSIIDYTHKFLNENAGVCLSGSVHRYLGMIGATSPAMANKVLPILDDSLRTASENEIDWILEGFLSIVSVLDEDSKTIVKRDAEIYLDSRKKSTQDRARKILKKINAAQHRI
;
A
#
# COMPACT_ATOMS: atom_id res chain seq x y z
N MET A 1 -24.10 -19.68 19.84
CA MET A 1 -22.65 -19.57 20.13
C MET A 1 -22.14 -18.46 19.24
N ILE A 2 -21.66 -17.35 19.82
CA ILE A 2 -20.94 -16.36 19.02
C ILE A 2 -19.65 -17.06 18.60
N MET A 3 -19.45 -17.26 17.30
CA MET A 3 -18.17 -17.77 16.82
C MET A 3 -17.15 -16.65 17.00
N GLU A 4 -16.12 -16.92 17.80
CA GLU A 4 -14.98 -16.02 17.97
C GLU A 4 -14.31 -15.79 16.60
N ILE A 5 -13.77 -14.59 16.38
CA ILE A 5 -13.18 -14.22 15.07
C ILE A 5 -12.05 -15.18 14.70
N PHE A 6 -11.30 -15.66 15.70
CA PHE A 6 -10.29 -16.68 15.52
C PHE A 6 -10.81 -17.91 14.75
N ASP A 7 -11.97 -18.45 15.15
CA ASP A 7 -12.54 -19.64 14.50
C ASP A 7 -13.02 -19.32 13.08
N LEU A 8 -13.57 -18.13 12.86
CA LEU A 8 -13.95 -17.66 11.53
C LEU A 8 -12.72 -17.56 10.62
N LEU A 9 -11.64 -16.94 11.10
CA LEU A 9 -10.40 -16.76 10.36
C LEU A 9 -9.65 -18.08 10.13
N LYS A 10 -9.63 -18.98 11.10
CA LYS A 10 -8.99 -20.31 11.00
C LYS A 10 -9.66 -21.19 9.96
N ASN A 11 -10.98 -21.13 9.86
CA ASN A 11 -11.76 -21.91 8.90
C ASN A 11 -11.80 -21.27 7.50
N ASN A 12 -11.24 -20.06 7.36
CA ASN A 12 -11.24 -19.31 6.12
C ASN A 12 -10.13 -19.78 5.17
N LYS A 13 -10.46 -20.74 4.30
CA LYS A 13 -9.52 -21.29 3.31
C LYS A 13 -9.73 -20.65 1.93
N GLY A 14 -8.65 -20.23 1.27
CA GLY A 14 -8.63 -19.82 -0.14
C GLY A 14 -9.08 -18.38 -0.43
N THR A 15 -9.72 -18.16 -1.59
CA THR A 15 -10.19 -16.85 -2.09
C THR A 15 -11.33 -16.25 -1.26
N VAL A 16 -11.95 -17.05 -0.39
CA VAL A 16 -12.94 -16.65 0.63
C VAL A 16 -12.35 -15.66 1.64
N SER A 17 -11.00 -15.63 1.77
CA SER A 17 -10.28 -14.73 2.67
C SER A 17 -10.60 -13.26 2.49
N SER A 18 -10.84 -12.82 1.26
CA SER A 18 -11.18 -11.43 0.95
C SER A 18 -12.62 -11.07 1.33
N ALA A 19 -13.58 -12.00 1.19
CA ALA A 19 -14.99 -11.74 1.46
C ALA A 19 -15.24 -11.60 2.97
N LEU A 20 -14.76 -12.57 3.76
CA LEU A 20 -14.91 -12.53 5.21
C LEU A 20 -14.20 -11.30 5.82
N GLY A 21 -12.96 -11.01 5.38
CA GLY A 21 -12.23 -9.85 5.86
C GLY A 21 -12.94 -8.52 5.57
N LYS A 22 -13.61 -8.41 4.40
CA LYS A 22 -14.46 -7.26 4.06
C LYS A 22 -15.71 -7.16 4.93
N GLU A 23 -16.39 -8.27 5.16
CA GLU A 23 -17.57 -8.31 6.03
C GLU A 23 -17.22 -7.86 7.45
N LEU A 24 -16.17 -8.45 8.03
CA LEU A 24 -15.71 -8.13 9.38
C LEU A 24 -15.20 -6.68 9.47
N GLY A 25 -14.46 -6.20 8.46
CA GLY A 25 -14.09 -4.78 8.36
C GLY A 25 -15.31 -3.85 8.30
N GLY A 26 -16.37 -4.24 7.60
CA GLY A 26 -17.64 -3.51 7.60
C GLY A 26 -18.30 -3.43 8.98
N LYS A 27 -18.25 -4.51 9.78
CA LYS A 27 -18.74 -4.50 11.16
C LYS A 27 -17.94 -3.56 12.07
N VAL A 28 -16.62 -3.50 11.91
CA VAL A 28 -15.78 -2.51 12.60
C VAL A 28 -16.21 -1.09 12.26
N LEU A 29 -16.41 -0.80 10.98
CA LEU A 29 -16.83 0.52 10.51
C LEU A 29 -18.24 0.91 11.01
N ASN A 30 -19.06 -0.08 11.37
CA ASN A 30 -20.38 0.10 11.99
C ASN A 30 -20.33 0.13 13.54
N GLY A 31 -19.13 0.16 14.14
CA GLY A 31 -18.93 0.40 15.57
C GLY A 31 -18.41 -0.78 16.38
N ASP A 32 -18.29 -1.97 15.80
CA ASP A 32 -17.76 -3.14 16.51
C ASP A 32 -16.23 -3.15 16.54
N LEU A 33 -15.65 -2.31 17.40
CA LEU A 33 -14.20 -2.16 17.54
C LEU A 33 -13.51 -3.38 18.16
N SER A 34 -14.27 -4.31 18.76
CA SER A 34 -13.71 -5.56 19.31
C SER A 34 -13.02 -6.37 18.22
N ILE A 35 -13.63 -6.40 17.02
CA ILE A 35 -13.11 -7.08 15.84
C ILE A 35 -11.74 -6.53 15.42
N LEU A 36 -11.57 -5.20 15.47
CA LEU A 36 -10.30 -4.57 15.12
C LEU A 36 -9.20 -4.91 16.13
N ASN A 37 -9.53 -4.88 17.42
CA ASN A 37 -8.60 -5.24 18.49
C ASN A 37 -8.11 -6.69 18.38
N GLU A 38 -9.00 -7.61 18.00
CA GLU A 38 -8.62 -9.00 17.72
C GLU A 38 -7.79 -9.12 16.44
N ALA A 39 -8.15 -8.40 15.37
CA ALA A 39 -7.37 -8.40 14.14
C ALA A 39 -5.93 -7.95 14.37
N PHE A 40 -5.68 -6.96 15.23
CA PHE A 40 -4.32 -6.56 15.62
C PHE A 40 -3.52 -7.68 16.29
N LYS A 41 -4.17 -8.55 17.07
CA LYS A 41 -3.50 -9.72 17.67
C LYS A 41 -3.23 -10.79 16.61
N TYR A 42 -4.19 -11.00 15.71
CA TYR A 42 -4.14 -12.13 14.78
C TYR A 42 -3.28 -11.90 13.53
N VAL A 43 -3.02 -10.65 13.16
CA VAL A 43 -2.11 -10.35 12.05
C VAL A 43 -0.66 -10.80 12.31
N VAL A 44 -0.26 -10.87 13.60
CA VAL A 44 1.04 -11.37 14.04
C VAL A 44 0.97 -12.79 14.64
N TYR A 45 -0.13 -13.51 14.42
CA TYR A 45 -0.32 -14.85 14.97
C TYR A 45 0.61 -15.88 14.33
N GLU A 46 1.36 -16.60 15.19
CA GLU A 46 2.28 -17.69 14.82
C GLU A 46 3.07 -17.38 13.54
N LEU A 47 3.85 -16.29 13.55
CA LEU A 47 4.55 -15.73 12.38
C LEU A 47 5.32 -16.79 11.56
N ASP A 48 5.91 -17.76 12.24
CA ASP A 48 6.72 -18.82 11.63
C ASP A 48 5.91 -20.06 11.20
N ASN A 49 4.61 -20.13 11.55
CA ASN A 49 3.73 -21.23 11.14
C ASN A 49 3.07 -20.92 9.77
N PRO A 50 3.36 -21.71 8.71
CA PRO A 50 2.73 -21.54 7.41
C PRO A 50 1.21 -21.82 7.41
N ASP A 51 0.74 -22.68 8.32
CA ASP A 51 -0.69 -23.04 8.40
C ASP A 51 -1.54 -21.90 8.99
N ALA A 52 -0.91 -20.99 9.72
CA ALA A 52 -1.55 -19.80 10.27
C ALA A 52 -1.74 -18.66 9.24
N LYS A 53 -1.29 -18.82 7.99
CA LYS A 53 -1.39 -17.77 6.95
C LYS A 53 -2.81 -17.25 6.72
N GLY A 54 -3.82 -18.12 6.81
CA GLY A 54 -5.23 -17.73 6.61
C GLY A 54 -5.72 -16.77 7.71
N ILE A 55 -5.25 -17.00 8.93
CA ILE A 55 -5.55 -16.16 10.09
C ILE A 55 -4.90 -14.78 9.89
N ARG A 56 -3.60 -14.74 9.61
CA ARG A 56 -2.86 -13.49 9.40
C ARG A 56 -3.40 -12.68 8.25
N ALA A 57 -3.61 -13.30 7.09
CA ALA A 57 -4.10 -12.62 5.90
C ALA A 57 -5.55 -12.11 6.08
N GLY A 58 -6.41 -12.88 6.75
CA GLY A 58 -7.77 -12.44 7.06
C GLY A 58 -7.79 -11.27 8.04
N ALA A 59 -6.96 -11.32 9.09
CA ALA A 59 -6.79 -10.21 10.03
C ALA A 59 -6.23 -8.96 9.36
N ALA A 60 -5.18 -9.10 8.54
CA ALA A 60 -4.63 -8.01 7.75
C ALA A 60 -5.69 -7.39 6.83
N LYS A 61 -6.58 -8.20 6.24
CA LYS A 61 -7.65 -7.67 5.38
C LYS A 61 -8.66 -6.82 6.14
N ILE A 62 -9.02 -7.22 7.36
CA ILE A 62 -9.90 -6.41 8.23
C ILE A 62 -9.25 -5.05 8.48
N ILE A 63 -7.98 -5.05 8.91
CA ILE A 63 -7.22 -3.84 9.22
C ILE A 63 -7.08 -2.96 7.98
N GLU A 64 -6.80 -3.54 6.81
CA GLU A 64 -6.70 -2.82 5.52
C GLU A 64 -8.00 -2.06 5.18
N ILE A 65 -9.15 -2.73 5.28
CA ILE A 65 -10.46 -2.12 5.00
C ILE A 65 -10.75 -0.98 5.98
N VAL A 66 -10.42 -1.17 7.26
CA VAL A 66 -10.60 -0.13 8.27
C VAL A 66 -9.63 1.02 8.02
N ALA A 67 -8.36 0.76 7.75
CA ALA A 67 -7.35 1.78 7.48
C ALA A 67 -7.70 2.62 6.23
N GLU A 68 -8.29 2.02 5.20
CA GLU A 68 -8.73 2.74 3.99
C GLU A 68 -9.79 3.79 4.30
N LYS A 69 -10.73 3.51 5.23
CA LYS A 69 -11.90 4.37 5.50
C LYS A 69 -11.77 5.21 6.77
N ARG A 70 -11.10 4.67 7.78
CA ARG A 70 -10.91 5.22 9.13
C ARG A 70 -9.47 4.98 9.59
N PRO A 71 -8.47 5.58 8.90
CA PRO A 71 -7.06 5.41 9.25
C PRO A 71 -6.74 5.88 10.67
N ASP A 72 -7.56 6.77 11.26
CA ASP A 72 -7.47 7.22 12.65
C ASP A 72 -7.62 6.08 13.67
N LEU A 73 -8.35 5.03 13.33
CA LEU A 73 -8.51 3.85 14.18
C LEU A 73 -7.30 2.90 14.13
N VAL A 74 -6.39 3.09 13.18
CA VAL A 74 -5.28 2.15 12.91
C VAL A 74 -3.91 2.79 13.12
N ALA A 75 -3.77 4.09 12.85
CA ALA A 75 -2.48 4.77 12.78
C ALA A 75 -1.64 4.66 14.06
N ASN A 76 -2.26 4.61 15.24
CA ASN A 76 -1.56 4.50 16.52
C ASN A 76 -1.04 3.09 16.83
N ASN A 77 -1.39 2.08 16.01
CA ASN A 77 -1.02 0.69 16.21
C ASN A 77 -0.12 0.13 15.09
N LEU A 78 0.41 0.98 14.20
CA LEU A 78 1.26 0.53 13.09
C LEU A 78 2.49 -0.26 13.54
N ASP A 79 3.11 0.10 14.66
CA ASP A 79 4.29 -0.61 15.17
C ASP A 79 4.01 -2.10 15.45
N ASN A 80 2.82 -2.40 15.98
CA ASN A 80 2.37 -3.76 16.27
C ASN A 80 2.27 -4.64 15.00
N LEU A 81 2.18 -4.03 13.81
CA LEU A 81 2.03 -4.75 12.55
C LEU A 81 3.36 -5.14 11.91
N LYS A 82 4.47 -4.49 12.29
CA LYS A 82 5.78 -4.67 11.67
C LYS A 82 6.28 -6.12 11.66
N PRO A 83 6.10 -6.93 12.73
CA PRO A 83 6.54 -8.32 12.69
C PRO A 83 5.95 -9.11 11.52
N ALA A 84 4.71 -8.80 11.13
CA ALA A 84 4.02 -9.46 10.04
C ALA A 84 4.53 -9.08 8.64
N LEU A 85 5.44 -8.09 8.50
CA LEU A 85 6.15 -7.83 7.23
C LEU A 85 7.16 -8.93 6.88
N ASN A 86 7.52 -9.78 7.85
CA ASN A 86 8.53 -10.83 7.67
C ASN A 86 7.94 -12.21 7.36
N VAL A 87 6.61 -12.37 7.41
CA VAL A 87 5.95 -13.66 7.13
C VAL A 87 6.19 -14.10 5.68
N ALA A 88 6.24 -15.41 5.45
CA ALA A 88 6.58 -15.93 4.13
C ALA A 88 5.55 -15.57 3.06
N GLU A 89 4.25 -15.61 3.40
CA GLU A 89 3.20 -15.40 2.42
C GLU A 89 3.13 -13.93 1.93
N PRO A 90 3.02 -13.67 0.62
CA PRO A 90 2.91 -12.31 0.09
C PRO A 90 1.61 -11.59 0.46
N GLN A 91 0.54 -12.34 0.70
CA GLN A 91 -0.80 -11.79 0.89
C GLN A 91 -0.89 -10.88 2.12
N THR A 92 -0.36 -11.32 3.27
CA THR A 92 -0.29 -10.48 4.48
C THR A 92 0.56 -9.25 4.22
N ARG A 93 1.73 -9.43 3.60
CA ARG A 93 2.72 -8.36 3.36
C ARG A 93 2.20 -7.26 2.45
N TRP A 94 1.49 -7.59 1.36
CA TRP A 94 0.91 -6.57 0.50
C TRP A 94 -0.17 -5.75 1.22
N MET A 95 -0.91 -6.37 2.16
CA MET A 95 -2.00 -5.69 2.87
C MET A 95 -1.40 -4.69 3.85
N LEU A 96 -0.29 -5.08 4.49
CA LEU A 96 0.48 -4.17 5.33
C LEU A 96 1.01 -2.97 4.54
N MET A 97 1.51 -3.15 3.31
CA MET A 97 1.92 -1.99 2.48
C MET A 97 0.78 -0.98 2.31
N TYR A 98 -0.44 -1.46 2.06
CA TYR A 98 -1.63 -0.59 2.00
C TYR A 98 -1.95 0.05 3.36
N ILE A 99 -1.97 -0.71 4.45
CA ILE A 99 -2.28 -0.20 5.80
C ILE A 99 -1.34 0.93 6.20
N PHE A 100 -0.03 0.72 6.06
CA PHE A 100 0.98 1.73 6.36
C PHE A 100 0.83 2.96 5.45
N GLY A 101 0.53 2.75 4.17
CA GLY A 101 0.27 3.84 3.23
C GLY A 101 -0.97 4.68 3.57
N PHE A 102 -2.10 4.03 3.91
CA PHE A 102 -3.32 4.73 4.30
C PHE A 102 -3.15 5.54 5.59
N CYS A 103 -2.35 5.04 6.53
CA CYS A 103 -2.08 5.69 7.80
C CYS A 103 -0.94 6.73 7.74
N ALA A 104 -0.24 6.85 6.61
CA ALA A 104 0.99 7.64 6.49
C ALA A 104 0.86 9.12 6.91
N LYS A 105 -0.30 9.74 6.64
CA LYS A 105 -0.53 11.15 7.04
C LYS A 105 -0.74 11.33 8.54
N LEU A 106 -1.28 10.31 9.21
CA LEU A 106 -1.60 10.38 10.64
C LEU A 106 -0.44 9.92 11.52
N ASN A 107 0.35 8.97 11.03
CA ASN A 107 1.55 8.50 11.73
C ASN A 107 2.72 8.33 10.73
N PRO A 108 3.30 9.44 10.24
CA PRO A 108 4.37 9.41 9.24
C PRO A 108 5.65 8.74 9.75
N THR A 109 5.94 8.86 11.05
CA THR A 109 7.13 8.23 11.67
C THR A 109 7.05 6.72 11.55
N GLU A 110 5.97 6.11 12.06
CA GLU A 110 5.82 4.65 11.97
C GLU A 110 5.63 4.19 10.53
N ALA A 111 4.88 4.95 9.73
CA ALA A 111 4.69 4.63 8.32
C ALA A 111 6.02 4.59 7.55
N SER A 112 6.91 5.57 7.76
CA SER A 112 8.20 5.65 7.06
C SER A 112 9.22 4.59 7.52
N SER A 113 9.05 4.03 8.72
CA SER A 113 9.99 3.06 9.30
C SER A 113 10.09 1.74 8.52
N ILE A 114 9.12 1.45 7.65
CA ILE A 114 9.10 0.22 6.85
C ILE A 114 9.63 0.41 5.43
N ILE A 115 10.17 1.58 5.10
CA ILE A 115 10.63 1.87 3.74
C ILE A 115 11.70 0.89 3.25
N ASP A 116 12.54 0.35 4.12
CA ASP A 116 13.60 -0.60 3.71
C ASP A 116 13.01 -1.93 3.21
N TYR A 117 11.77 -2.27 3.60
CA TYR A 117 11.06 -3.43 3.07
C TYR A 117 10.71 -3.29 1.59
N THR A 118 10.63 -2.06 1.04
CA THR A 118 10.26 -1.86 -0.36
C THR A 118 11.29 -2.46 -1.29
N HIS A 119 12.59 -2.32 -0.99
CA HIS A 119 13.65 -2.94 -1.79
C HIS A 119 13.57 -4.46 -1.76
N LYS A 120 13.31 -5.06 -0.60
CA LYS A 120 13.12 -6.51 -0.48
C LYS A 120 11.94 -6.98 -1.33
N PHE A 121 10.78 -6.33 -1.16
CA PHE A 121 9.53 -6.77 -1.79
C PHE A 121 9.49 -6.55 -3.31
N LEU A 122 10.21 -5.54 -3.83
CA LEU A 122 10.34 -5.32 -5.27
C LEU A 122 11.24 -6.36 -5.95
N ASN A 123 12.17 -6.99 -5.22
CA ASN A 123 13.16 -7.92 -5.79
C ASN A 123 12.82 -9.40 -5.65
N GLU A 124 11.83 -9.77 -4.83
CA GLU A 124 11.54 -11.18 -4.51
C GLU A 124 10.58 -11.89 -5.48
N ASN A 125 10.15 -11.24 -6.57
CA ASN A 125 9.27 -11.82 -7.59
C ASN A 125 7.98 -12.49 -7.05
N ALA A 126 7.40 -11.94 -5.98
CA ALA A 126 6.18 -12.46 -5.34
C ALA A 126 4.86 -12.09 -6.05
N GLY A 127 4.95 -11.59 -7.29
CA GLY A 127 3.82 -11.23 -8.13
C GLY A 127 3.35 -9.77 -8.01
N VAL A 128 2.59 -9.34 -9.03
CA VAL A 128 2.20 -7.93 -9.26
C VAL A 128 1.39 -7.29 -8.13
N CYS A 129 0.75 -8.09 -7.29
CA CYS A 129 -0.02 -7.57 -6.17
C CYS A 129 0.89 -7.05 -5.05
N LEU A 130 2.01 -7.72 -4.78
CA LEU A 130 2.98 -7.22 -3.80
C LEU A 130 3.72 -6.00 -4.35
N SER A 131 4.30 -6.10 -5.56
CA SER A 131 5.03 -4.96 -6.16
C SER A 131 4.11 -3.73 -6.34
N GLY A 132 2.90 -3.92 -6.86
CA GLY A 132 1.92 -2.84 -6.98
C GLY A 132 1.54 -2.20 -5.64
N SER A 133 1.39 -3.00 -4.57
CA SER A 133 1.14 -2.47 -3.22
C SER A 133 2.32 -1.65 -2.69
N VAL A 134 3.56 -2.03 -3.02
CA VAL A 134 4.77 -1.29 -2.68
C VAL A 134 4.79 0.06 -3.39
N HIS A 135 4.51 0.11 -4.70
CA HIS A 135 4.45 1.38 -5.45
C HIS A 135 3.37 2.32 -4.90
N ARG A 136 2.21 1.76 -4.51
CA ARG A 136 1.14 2.51 -3.88
C ARG A 136 1.53 3.05 -2.51
N TYR A 137 2.17 2.24 -1.68
CA TYR A 137 2.75 2.70 -0.42
C TYR A 137 3.74 3.84 -0.63
N LEU A 138 4.71 3.68 -1.54
CA LEU A 138 5.71 4.69 -1.87
C LEU A 138 5.05 6.03 -2.27
N GLY A 139 4.01 5.98 -3.10
CA GLY A 139 3.23 7.17 -3.46
C GLY A 139 2.56 7.83 -2.26
N MET A 140 1.93 7.04 -1.37
CA MET A 140 1.22 7.55 -0.20
C MET A 140 2.16 8.14 0.86
N ILE A 141 3.26 7.45 1.18
CA ILE A 141 4.25 7.97 2.15
C ILE A 141 5.04 9.14 1.56
N GLY A 142 5.38 9.11 0.28
CA GLY A 142 6.04 10.21 -0.41
C GLY A 142 5.21 11.49 -0.41
N ALA A 143 3.89 11.37 -0.51
CA ALA A 143 2.97 12.51 -0.49
C ALA A 143 2.87 13.22 0.87
N THR A 144 3.49 12.69 1.94
CA THR A 144 3.42 13.28 3.28
C THR A 144 4.30 14.52 3.44
N SER A 145 5.42 14.60 2.72
CA SER A 145 6.33 15.74 2.78
C SER A 145 7.28 15.76 1.57
N PRO A 146 7.83 16.93 1.20
CA PRO A 146 8.87 17.01 0.15
C PRO A 146 10.08 16.11 0.45
N ALA A 147 10.51 16.03 1.71
CA ALA A 147 11.61 15.17 2.12
C ALA A 147 11.33 13.68 1.83
N MET A 148 10.12 13.21 2.14
CA MET A 148 9.73 11.84 1.81
C MET A 148 9.54 11.63 0.32
N ALA A 149 8.99 12.60 -0.40
CA ALA A 149 8.85 12.54 -1.86
C ALA A 149 10.22 12.33 -2.54
N ASN A 150 11.22 13.10 -2.11
CA ASN A 150 12.58 13.00 -2.66
C ASN A 150 13.27 11.69 -2.26
N LYS A 151 12.89 11.08 -1.12
CA LYS A 151 13.37 9.75 -0.72
C LYS A 151 12.75 8.63 -1.57
N VAL A 152 11.48 8.71 -1.93
CA VAL A 152 10.79 7.64 -2.69
C VAL A 152 10.91 7.77 -4.21
N LEU A 153 11.16 8.98 -4.73
CA LEU A 153 11.24 9.23 -6.16
C LEU A 153 12.28 8.34 -6.87
N PRO A 154 13.53 8.19 -6.38
CA PRO A 154 14.49 7.28 -7.02
C PRO A 154 14.00 5.84 -7.08
N ILE A 155 13.31 5.36 -6.04
CA ILE A 155 12.77 3.99 -5.98
C ILE A 155 11.68 3.79 -7.05
N LEU A 156 10.83 4.80 -7.25
CA LEU A 156 9.79 4.78 -8.29
C LEU A 156 10.38 4.89 -9.71
N ASP A 157 11.36 5.78 -9.93
CA ASP A 157 12.06 5.89 -11.23
C ASP A 157 12.76 4.56 -11.58
N ASP A 158 13.51 3.98 -10.65
CA ASP A 158 14.20 2.71 -10.86
C ASP A 158 13.21 1.57 -11.14
N SER A 159 12.08 1.53 -10.42
CA SER A 159 11.03 0.54 -10.67
C SER A 159 10.48 0.62 -12.08
N LEU A 160 10.37 1.82 -12.66
CA LEU A 160 9.78 2.02 -13.97
C LEU A 160 10.64 1.44 -15.09
N ARG A 161 11.97 1.42 -14.91
CA ARG A 161 12.94 0.91 -15.89
C ARG A 161 12.81 -0.59 -16.13
N THR A 162 12.38 -1.34 -15.11
CA THR A 162 12.25 -2.80 -15.16
C THR A 162 10.80 -3.27 -15.09
N ALA A 163 9.84 -2.34 -15.02
CA ALA A 163 8.42 -2.64 -14.84
C ALA A 163 7.84 -3.46 -15.99
N SER A 164 7.04 -4.47 -15.63
CA SER A 164 6.12 -5.09 -16.58
C SER A 164 4.98 -4.13 -16.94
N GLU A 165 4.30 -4.38 -18.05
CA GLU A 165 3.17 -3.54 -18.49
C GLU A 165 2.02 -3.47 -17.48
N ASN A 166 1.96 -4.39 -16.52
CA ASN A 166 0.95 -4.40 -15.45
C ASN A 166 1.39 -3.60 -14.21
N GLU A 167 2.66 -3.24 -14.11
CA GLU A 167 3.24 -2.49 -12.99
C GLU A 167 3.34 -0.99 -13.26
N ILE A 168 3.49 -0.60 -14.53
CA ILE A 168 3.60 0.80 -14.96
C ILE A 168 2.45 1.65 -14.38
N ASP A 169 1.21 1.18 -14.44
CA ASP A 169 0.06 1.92 -13.93
C ASP A 169 0.19 2.21 -12.42
N TRP A 170 0.75 1.28 -11.63
CA TRP A 170 0.95 1.47 -10.20
C TRP A 170 2.07 2.47 -9.91
N ILE A 171 3.15 2.45 -10.69
CA ILE A 171 4.26 3.39 -10.57
C ILE A 171 3.82 4.80 -10.93
N LEU A 172 3.05 4.96 -12.02
CA LEU A 172 2.47 6.25 -12.41
C LEU A 172 1.47 6.78 -11.37
N GLU A 173 0.72 5.93 -10.69
CA GLU A 173 -0.08 6.35 -9.52
C GLU A 173 0.80 6.81 -8.34
N GLY A 174 1.95 6.17 -8.14
CA GLY A 174 2.99 6.63 -7.22
C GLY A 174 3.45 8.05 -7.53
N PHE A 175 3.84 8.30 -8.79
CA PHE A 175 4.20 9.64 -9.26
C PHE A 175 3.06 10.66 -9.11
N LEU A 176 1.83 10.30 -9.48
CA LEU A 176 0.66 11.15 -9.32
C LEU A 176 0.42 11.59 -7.87
N SER A 177 0.78 10.74 -6.91
CA SER A 177 0.62 11.01 -5.48
C SER A 177 1.65 12.01 -4.97
N ILE A 178 2.90 11.95 -5.46
CA ILE A 178 4.00 12.79 -4.98
C ILE A 178 4.21 14.08 -5.77
N VAL A 179 3.74 14.16 -7.02
CA VAL A 179 4.10 15.26 -7.94
C VAL A 179 3.79 16.67 -7.42
N SER A 180 2.79 16.83 -6.55
CA SER A 180 2.43 18.14 -5.98
C SER A 180 3.35 18.61 -4.86
N VAL A 181 4.19 17.73 -4.31
CA VAL A 181 5.13 18.06 -3.22
C VAL A 181 6.60 18.03 -3.65
N LEU A 182 6.87 17.64 -4.91
CA LEU A 182 8.20 17.67 -5.50
C LEU A 182 8.65 19.10 -5.83
N ASP A 183 9.96 19.32 -5.78
CA ASP A 183 10.62 20.49 -6.39
C ASP A 183 10.66 20.39 -7.93
N GLU A 184 11.04 21.47 -8.60
CA GLU A 184 11.02 21.55 -10.07
C GLU A 184 12.01 20.59 -10.75
N ASP A 185 13.19 20.38 -10.16
CA ASP A 185 14.18 19.45 -10.68
C ASP A 185 13.64 18.01 -10.63
N SER A 186 13.03 17.63 -9.51
CA SER A 186 12.39 16.33 -9.32
C SER A 186 11.16 16.15 -10.22
N LYS A 187 10.38 17.21 -10.46
CA LYS A 187 9.27 17.18 -11.44
C LYS A 187 9.77 16.92 -12.85
N THR A 188 10.98 17.32 -13.20
CA THR A 188 11.55 17.07 -14.53
C THR A 188 11.76 15.57 -14.77
N ILE A 189 12.16 14.82 -13.75
CA ILE A 189 12.26 13.35 -13.81
C ILE A 189 10.88 12.74 -14.07
N VAL A 190 9.90 13.10 -13.25
CA VAL A 190 8.52 12.59 -13.37
C VAL A 190 7.86 12.97 -14.70
N LYS A 191 8.17 14.17 -15.22
CA LYS A 191 7.71 14.64 -16.54
C LYS A 191 8.27 13.76 -17.66
N ARG A 192 9.59 13.56 -17.70
CA ARG A 192 10.27 12.68 -18.67
C ARG A 192 9.60 11.30 -18.68
N ASP A 193 9.40 10.73 -17.51
CA ASP A 193 8.83 9.39 -17.38
C ASP A 193 7.38 9.34 -17.87
N ALA A 194 6.57 10.34 -17.54
CA ALA A 194 5.20 10.41 -18.04
C ALA A 194 5.14 10.59 -19.57
N GLU A 195 6.04 11.38 -20.17
CA GLU A 195 6.10 11.60 -21.62
C GLU A 195 6.35 10.30 -22.40
N ILE A 196 7.21 9.41 -21.89
CA ILE A 196 7.49 8.09 -22.49
C ILE A 196 6.22 7.26 -22.67
N TYR A 197 5.25 7.41 -21.76
CA TYR A 197 4.03 6.58 -21.74
C TYR A 197 2.79 7.24 -22.37
N LEU A 198 2.94 8.39 -23.04
CA LEU A 198 1.83 9.02 -23.77
C LEU A 198 1.30 8.17 -24.92
N ASP A 199 2.19 7.38 -25.54
CA ASP A 199 1.89 6.48 -26.66
C ASP A 199 1.80 5.00 -26.22
N SER A 200 1.66 4.74 -24.91
CA SER A 200 1.46 3.39 -24.38
C SER A 200 0.26 2.71 -25.06
N ARG A 201 0.33 1.39 -25.27
CA ARG A 201 -0.79 0.61 -25.81
C ARG A 201 -2.01 0.63 -24.89
N LYS A 202 -1.79 0.74 -23.58
CA LYS A 202 -2.86 0.78 -22.58
C LYS A 202 -3.38 2.19 -22.39
N LYS A 203 -4.68 2.38 -22.67
CA LYS A 203 -5.38 3.65 -22.48
C LYS A 203 -5.28 4.17 -21.04
N SER A 204 -5.38 3.27 -20.06
CA SER A 204 -5.23 3.61 -18.63
C SER A 204 -3.87 4.22 -18.30
N THR A 205 -2.80 3.70 -18.90
CA THR A 205 -1.44 4.22 -18.74
C THR A 205 -1.30 5.60 -19.36
N GLN A 206 -1.80 5.79 -20.58
CA GLN A 206 -1.79 7.11 -21.23
C GLN A 206 -2.54 8.16 -20.40
N ASP A 207 -3.69 7.79 -19.83
CA ASP A 207 -4.52 8.72 -19.06
C ASP A 207 -3.83 9.15 -17.75
N ARG A 208 -3.08 8.24 -17.11
CA ARG A 208 -2.23 8.57 -15.97
C ARG A 208 -1.08 9.50 -16.35
N ALA A 209 -0.36 9.18 -17.42
CA ALA A 209 0.70 10.02 -17.95
C ALA A 209 0.21 11.45 -18.23
N ARG A 210 -0.91 11.60 -18.96
CA ARG A 210 -1.54 12.91 -19.21
C ARG A 210 -1.91 13.64 -17.94
N LYS A 211 -2.41 12.94 -16.92
CA LYS A 211 -2.79 13.54 -15.62
C LYS A 211 -1.57 14.04 -14.86
N ILE A 212 -0.43 13.35 -14.93
CA ILE A 212 0.85 13.80 -14.37
C ILE A 212 1.28 15.10 -15.05
N LEU A 213 1.36 15.11 -16.38
CA LEU A 213 1.79 16.29 -17.15
C LEU A 213 0.89 17.50 -16.91
N LYS A 214 -0.43 17.28 -16.83
CA LYS A 214 -1.39 18.34 -16.50
C LYS A 214 -1.11 18.94 -15.13
N LYS A 215 -0.78 18.13 -14.11
CA LYS A 215 -0.45 18.61 -12.76
C LYS A 215 0.84 19.43 -12.74
N ILE A 216 1.85 19.01 -13.49
CA ILE A 216 3.13 19.73 -13.59
C ILE A 216 2.92 21.09 -14.27
N ASN A 217 2.26 21.12 -15.43
CA ASN A 217 2.02 22.37 -16.17
C ASN A 217 1.14 23.35 -15.39
N ALA A 218 0.13 22.86 -14.66
CA ALA A 218 -0.72 23.70 -13.82
C ALA A 218 0.04 24.37 -12.66
N ALA A 219 1.14 23.79 -12.18
CA ALA A 219 1.97 24.38 -11.14
C ALA A 219 2.87 25.50 -11.71
N GLN A 220 3.33 25.36 -12.96
CA GLN A 220 4.20 26.33 -13.63
C GLN A 220 3.50 27.64 -14.00
N HIS A 221 2.18 27.62 -14.17
CA HIS A 221 1.38 28.82 -14.48
C HIS A 221 0.87 29.58 -13.24
N ARG A 222 1.26 29.18 -12.03
CA ARG A 222 0.88 29.85 -10.77
C ARG A 222 1.99 30.71 -10.17
N ILE A 223 3.07 30.91 -10.92
CA ILE A 223 4.22 31.75 -10.56
C ILE A 223 4.19 32.99 -11.44
#